data_AF-A0A9Q3BW18-F1
#
_entry.id   AF-A0A9Q3BW18-F1
#
_cell.length_a   1.000
_cell.length_b   1.000
_cell.length_c   1.000
_cell.angle_alpha   90.00
_cell.angle_beta   90.00
_cell.angle_gamma   90.00
#
_symmetry.space_group_name_H-M   'P 1'
#
loop_
_entity.id
_entity.type
_entity.pdbx_description
1 polymer ?
#
loop_
_entity_poly.entity_id
_entity_poly.type
_entity_poly.pdbx_seq_one_letter_code
_entity_poly.pdbx_strand_id
1 'polypeptide(L)'
;MKLTLCLFLTVALSNFSWSSEAQEPYQAADADPSQYASSRAVGFTQHPQDRDLEDNEQTGSILYMVSPITGLGQLVINPVPYLLNLSSSSLSPSNGANNSTQDRSLVSGQSPLSGTNRAKKPIIAAYYPDWNVGVLAPEQIQYSNYDLIYFAFAIPNENCALEFTQQTSLLTLDKLVDFAHKNGTKVVLSIGGWTGSKYFSVVVKTQEMRQLFVKNIVEIVSKHHLDGVDIDWEYPGEAQVQSNLFSETDSEAMLSFLQLLRQAVGDDKIISAAVTDYTFVNKDGNRMTNVTGFAQVLDYIFIMNYDVWGSSSTPGPNAPFSNACQDSNQPGANMVNAISTWTASGFPSEKIIMGLAAYGYINHASTTSLIHRKRAASDGLGSLKYDHYRFQSQRPSKKRQEPCSSSVGNCFENQLNNIISVTNRTTQGTYNVTLNTTLSLPPNNANVSSTSVIQRATQSGAGNGHLDSYAGSQISFDDLFKWGVLRRNISDPRGGYIGANGYIIAWDSCSSTPYAYCTNMNTVVTYDDWNSTGIKAAYALKEGIAGVGFWEMTGDLNSELVNSARKNLGL
;
A
#
# COMPACT_ATOMS: atom_id res chain seq x y z
N MET A 1 -72.80 13.63 42.25
CA MET A 1 -72.85 12.75 41.05
C MET A 1 -71.88 11.58 41.24
N LYS A 2 -71.93 10.56 40.37
CA LYS A 2 -71.19 9.27 40.47
C LYS A 2 -69.67 9.48 40.66
N LEU A 3 -68.89 8.71 41.44
CA LEU A 3 -68.61 7.25 41.39
C LEU A 3 -67.99 6.84 40.02
N THR A 4 -66.92 6.03 39.93
CA THR A 4 -66.59 4.79 40.68
C THR A 4 -65.06 4.51 40.81
N LEU A 5 -64.68 3.69 41.80
CA LEU A 5 -63.49 2.81 41.99
C LEU A 5 -62.73 2.37 40.69
N CYS A 6 -61.42 2.06 40.64
CA CYS A 6 -60.40 1.51 41.58
C CYS A 6 -60.47 -0.02 41.86
N LEU A 7 -59.52 -0.84 41.35
CA LEU A 7 -58.77 -1.88 42.11
C LEU A 7 -57.67 -2.67 41.33
N PHE A 8 -56.86 -3.43 42.10
CA PHE A 8 -55.76 -4.40 41.82
C PHE A 8 -55.94 -5.35 40.62
N LEU A 9 -54.90 -5.77 39.88
CA LEU A 9 -53.64 -6.48 40.19
C LEU A 9 -53.80 -7.98 40.57
N THR A 10 -53.24 -8.86 39.73
CA THR A 10 -52.83 -10.23 40.11
C THR A 10 -51.72 -10.76 39.20
N VAL A 11 -50.84 -11.58 39.77
CA VAL A 11 -49.86 -12.45 39.06
C VAL A 11 -50.52 -13.79 38.77
N ALA A 12 -50.16 -14.45 37.65
CA ALA A 12 -50.56 -15.82 37.34
C ALA A 12 -49.33 -16.74 37.25
N LEU A 13 -49.08 -17.49 38.33
CA LEU A 13 -48.32 -18.74 38.31
C LEU A 13 -49.33 -19.90 38.19
N SER A 14 -49.00 -20.94 37.41
CA SER A 14 -49.79 -22.17 37.35
C SER A 14 -48.88 -23.41 37.34
N ASN A 15 -48.90 -24.15 38.45
CA ASN A 15 -48.28 -25.47 38.60
C ASN A 15 -49.31 -26.60 38.30
N PHE A 16 -48.89 -27.86 38.52
CA PHE A 16 -49.61 -29.16 38.41
C PHE A 16 -49.54 -29.85 37.03
N SER A 17 -49.34 -31.19 36.95
CA SER A 17 -48.86 -32.18 37.96
C SER A 17 -48.45 -33.52 37.31
N TRP A 18 -47.83 -34.42 38.09
CA TRP A 18 -47.22 -35.70 37.71
C TRP A 18 -48.18 -36.88 37.41
N SER A 19 -47.72 -37.76 36.50
CA SER A 19 -47.65 -39.23 36.60
C SER A 19 -46.59 -39.72 35.57
N SER A 20 -45.49 -40.40 35.91
CA SER A 20 -45.37 -41.84 36.23
C SER A 20 -45.84 -42.75 35.06
N GLU A 21 -45.16 -43.81 34.60
CA GLU A 21 -43.92 -44.55 34.95
C GLU A 21 -43.44 -45.30 33.67
N ALA A 22 -42.20 -45.78 33.45
CA ALA A 22 -40.90 -45.81 34.16
C ALA A 22 -39.77 -45.79 33.07
N GLN A 23 -38.52 -46.32 33.12
CA GLN A 23 -37.78 -47.19 34.07
C GLN A 23 -36.24 -47.06 33.89
N GLU A 24 -35.49 -47.59 34.86
CA GLU A 24 -34.01 -47.73 35.02
C GLU A 24 -33.49 -49.11 34.45
N PRO A 25 -32.18 -49.48 34.42
CA PRO A 25 -31.11 -49.01 35.33
C PRO A 25 -29.62 -48.88 34.87
N TYR A 26 -28.86 -48.08 35.64
CA TYR A 26 -27.45 -48.31 36.11
C TYR A 26 -26.31 -48.43 35.03
N GLN A 27 -24.99 -48.31 35.32
CA GLN A 27 -24.20 -48.07 36.54
C GLN A 27 -22.91 -47.28 36.21
N ALA A 28 -22.11 -46.87 37.22
CA ALA A 28 -20.78 -46.25 37.04
C ALA A 28 -19.67 -46.94 37.87
N ALA A 29 -18.44 -47.02 37.34
CA ALA A 29 -17.18 -47.28 38.06
C ALA A 29 -15.92 -47.05 37.19
N ASP A 30 -14.84 -46.55 37.83
CA ASP A 30 -13.38 -46.82 37.67
C ASP A 30 -12.72 -46.91 36.27
N ALA A 31 -11.82 -45.98 35.89
CA ALA A 31 -10.33 -46.01 36.03
C ALA A 31 -9.65 -46.16 34.63
N ASP A 32 -8.39 -45.80 34.32
CA ASP A 32 -7.14 -45.48 35.06
C ASP A 32 -6.31 -44.41 34.27
N PRO A 33 -5.65 -43.42 34.92
CA PRO A 33 -4.72 -42.48 34.26
C PRO A 33 -3.24 -42.64 34.70
N SER A 34 -2.43 -43.39 33.93
CA SER A 34 -0.98 -43.51 34.13
C SER A 34 -0.27 -43.90 32.79
N GLN A 35 0.97 -43.55 32.42
CA GLN A 35 2.09 -42.76 32.98
C GLN A 35 2.67 -41.87 31.81
N TYR A 36 3.39 -40.76 32.00
CA TYR A 36 4.72 -40.64 32.62
C TYR A 36 4.98 -39.25 33.23
N ALA A 37 5.65 -39.25 34.38
CA ALA A 37 6.44 -38.11 34.89
C ALA A 37 7.95 -38.38 34.58
N SER A 38 8.94 -37.54 34.89
CA SER A 38 9.04 -36.34 35.73
C SER A 38 10.25 -35.51 35.25
N SER A 39 10.36 -34.20 35.50
CA SER A 39 10.99 -33.58 36.69
C SER A 39 11.66 -32.26 36.23
N ARG A 40 12.00 -31.25 37.05
CA ARG A 40 11.73 -30.94 38.47
C ARG A 40 11.88 -29.41 38.62
N ALA A 41 11.06 -28.77 39.46
CA ALA A 41 11.33 -27.41 39.93
C ALA A 41 11.78 -27.46 41.40
N VAL A 42 12.85 -26.74 41.74
CA VAL A 42 13.33 -26.50 43.12
C VAL A 42 13.94 -25.09 43.14
N GLY A 43 13.76 -24.35 44.24
CA GLY A 43 14.40 -23.04 44.44
C GLY A 43 14.94 -22.87 45.87
N PHE A 44 15.26 -21.62 46.20
CA PHE A 44 15.72 -21.05 47.49
C PHE A 44 17.23 -20.92 47.78
N THR A 45 17.55 -19.67 48.22
CA THR A 45 18.50 -19.22 49.26
C THR A 45 20.02 -19.04 49.03
N GLN A 46 20.40 -17.76 48.94
CA GLN A 46 21.38 -17.00 49.77
C GLN A 46 22.91 -17.03 49.52
N HIS A 47 23.42 -15.87 49.04
CA HIS A 47 24.50 -14.99 49.61
C HIS A 47 25.93 -15.52 49.94
N PRO A 48 26.94 -14.65 50.18
CA PRO A 48 27.08 -13.20 49.87
C PRO A 48 28.44 -12.81 49.18
N GLN A 49 28.57 -11.54 48.72
CA GLN A 49 29.56 -10.55 49.21
C GLN A 49 29.77 -9.33 48.26
N ASP A 50 29.43 -8.15 48.79
CA ASP A 50 30.20 -6.89 48.85
C ASP A 50 31.02 -6.41 47.62
N ARG A 51 30.55 -5.31 46.99
CA ARG A 51 31.03 -3.97 47.41
C ARG A 51 30.23 -2.80 46.83
N ASP A 52 30.38 -1.67 47.51
CA ASP A 52 29.62 -0.43 47.38
C ASP A 52 30.15 0.48 46.26
N LEU A 53 29.30 1.43 45.83
CA LEU A 53 29.61 2.87 45.92
C LEU A 53 28.31 3.68 45.77
N GLU A 54 28.11 4.66 46.66
CA GLU A 54 26.93 5.53 46.74
C GLU A 54 27.15 6.89 46.04
N ASP A 55 26.07 7.68 45.98
CA ASP A 55 25.99 9.12 45.71
C ASP A 55 26.35 9.64 44.29
N ASN A 56 25.71 10.71 43.80
CA ASN A 56 25.07 11.79 44.55
C ASN A 56 23.79 12.35 43.90
N GLU A 57 22.96 13.02 44.69
CA GLU A 57 21.82 13.81 44.21
C GLU A 57 22.27 15.08 43.46
N GLN A 58 21.41 15.60 42.58
CA GLN A 58 21.15 17.05 42.62
C GLN A 58 19.77 17.43 42.07
N THR A 59 19.10 18.34 42.76
CA THR A 59 17.80 18.91 42.39
C THR A 59 17.98 20.18 41.55
N GLY A 60 17.02 20.47 40.66
CA GLY A 60 17.07 21.67 39.82
C GLY A 60 15.69 22.07 39.29
N SER A 61 15.13 23.16 39.82
CA SER A 61 13.86 23.73 39.37
C SER A 61 14.08 24.98 38.51
N ILE A 62 13.43 25.04 37.35
CA ILE A 62 13.37 26.22 36.46
C ILE A 62 11.90 26.32 36.00
N LEU A 63 11.04 27.11 36.66
CA LEU A 63 10.89 28.57 36.57
C LEU A 63 10.32 29.03 35.22
N TYR A 64 9.02 29.35 35.22
CA TYR A 64 8.35 30.02 34.10
C TYR A 64 8.83 31.48 33.97
N MET A 65 9.09 31.91 32.74
CA MET A 65 9.32 33.32 32.39
C MET A 65 8.35 33.73 31.28
N VAL A 66 7.77 34.93 31.41
CA VAL A 66 6.72 35.46 30.54
C VAL A 66 7.09 36.86 30.05
N SER A 67 6.61 37.25 28.86
CA SER A 67 6.65 38.60 28.25
C SER A 67 7.89 38.91 27.38
N PRO A 68 7.83 39.91 26.47
CA PRO A 68 6.67 40.73 26.05
C PRO A 68 6.34 40.67 24.54
N ILE A 69 5.26 41.36 24.15
CA ILE A 69 4.81 41.52 22.75
C ILE A 69 5.45 42.75 22.10
N THR A 70 6.08 42.56 20.93
CA THR A 70 6.20 43.53 19.83
C THR A 70 6.36 42.76 18.51
N GLY A 71 5.76 43.12 17.36
CA GLY A 71 4.86 44.24 17.05
C GLY A 71 5.26 44.91 15.73
N LEU A 72 4.31 44.98 14.77
CA LEU A 72 4.45 45.56 13.40
C LEU A 72 5.22 44.71 12.36
N GLY A 73 4.87 44.86 11.08
CA GLY A 73 5.67 44.32 9.95
C GLY A 73 4.95 43.51 8.86
N GLN A 74 3.70 43.80 8.50
CA GLN A 74 2.98 43.06 7.44
C GLN A 74 3.49 43.44 6.04
N LEU A 75 3.98 42.48 5.26
CA LEU A 75 4.25 42.64 3.82
C LEU A 75 3.69 41.46 3.02
N VAL A 76 2.49 41.63 2.46
CA VAL A 76 1.83 40.63 1.60
C VAL A 76 2.28 40.83 0.16
N ILE A 77 2.97 39.85 -0.42
CA ILE A 77 3.32 39.82 -1.84
C ILE A 77 2.47 38.75 -2.52
N ASN A 78 1.35 39.15 -3.13
CA ASN A 78 0.49 38.25 -3.88
C ASN A 78 1.06 38.01 -5.30
N PRO A 79 1.38 36.77 -5.71
CA PRO A 79 1.72 36.47 -7.09
C PRO A 79 0.44 36.47 -7.96
N VAL A 80 0.36 37.40 -8.91
CA VAL A 80 -0.75 37.47 -9.89
C VAL A 80 -0.48 36.51 -11.05
N PRO A 81 -1.35 35.52 -11.34
CA PRO A 81 -1.21 34.67 -12.52
C PRO A 81 -1.62 35.43 -13.79
N TYR A 82 -0.70 35.57 -14.76
CA TYR A 82 -1.04 36.04 -16.10
C TYR A 82 -1.79 34.95 -16.88
N LEU A 83 -3.10 35.13 -17.08
CA LEU A 83 -3.89 34.30 -17.98
C LEU A 83 -3.76 34.80 -19.43
N LEU A 84 -2.98 34.08 -20.25
CA LEU A 84 -2.95 34.28 -21.70
C LEU A 84 -4.16 33.61 -22.35
N ASN A 85 -5.13 34.42 -22.73
CA ASN A 85 -6.39 33.96 -23.33
C ASN A 85 -6.20 33.74 -24.85
N LEU A 86 -6.08 32.48 -25.28
CA LEU A 86 -5.97 32.12 -26.70
C LEU A 86 -7.37 31.83 -27.28
N SER A 87 -7.95 32.83 -27.94
CA SER A 87 -9.24 32.72 -28.62
C SER A 87 -9.15 31.82 -29.87
N SER A 88 -9.74 30.63 -29.82
CA SER A 88 -9.86 29.74 -30.98
C SER A 88 -10.93 30.21 -31.96
N SER A 89 -10.53 30.75 -33.11
CA SER A 89 -11.45 31.09 -34.21
C SER A 89 -11.87 29.85 -34.99
N SER A 90 -13.10 29.36 -34.79
CA SER A 90 -13.72 28.33 -35.62
C SER A 90 -14.45 28.98 -36.81
N LEU A 91 -14.14 28.52 -38.02
CA LEU A 91 -14.82 28.95 -39.25
C LEU A 91 -16.07 28.11 -39.51
N SER A 92 -17.20 28.75 -39.80
CA SER A 92 -18.36 28.10 -40.41
C SER A 92 -18.11 27.82 -41.90
N PRO A 93 -18.81 26.83 -42.47
CA PRO A 93 -19.71 27.16 -43.57
C PRO A 93 -21.16 26.75 -43.28
N SER A 94 -22.11 27.45 -43.89
CA SER A 94 -23.54 27.16 -43.83
C SER A 94 -24.03 26.38 -45.05
N ASN A 95 -25.08 25.55 -44.88
CA ASN A 95 -26.35 25.61 -45.63
C ASN A 95 -27.12 24.28 -45.50
N GLY A 96 -28.46 24.35 -45.46
CA GLY A 96 -29.34 23.17 -45.44
C GLY A 96 -30.54 23.34 -44.51
N ALA A 97 -31.55 24.12 -44.93
CA ALA A 97 -32.77 24.34 -44.16
C ALA A 97 -33.87 23.34 -44.53
N ASN A 98 -34.72 22.99 -43.57
CA ASN A 98 -36.15 22.75 -43.83
C ASN A 98 -36.98 22.91 -42.54
N ASN A 99 -38.20 23.44 -42.69
CA ASN A 99 -39.13 23.68 -41.58
C ASN A 99 -40.11 22.52 -41.39
N SER A 100 -40.44 22.22 -40.15
CA SER A 100 -41.82 21.92 -39.72
C SER A 100 -42.04 22.42 -38.29
N THR A 101 -43.29 22.56 -37.88
CA THR A 101 -43.69 23.38 -36.71
C THR A 101 -44.65 22.67 -35.77
N GLN A 102 -44.77 23.19 -34.54
CA GLN A 102 -45.67 22.78 -33.45
C GLN A 102 -45.17 21.55 -32.65
N ASP A 103 -45.45 21.41 -31.34
CA ASP A 103 -46.29 22.25 -30.47
C ASP A 103 -45.63 22.53 -29.09
N ARG A 104 -46.25 23.39 -28.28
CA ARG A 104 -45.80 23.78 -26.93
C ARG A 104 -46.28 22.81 -25.85
N SER A 105 -45.42 22.51 -24.88
CA SER A 105 -45.83 22.42 -23.48
C SER A 105 -44.74 23.00 -22.57
N LEU A 106 -45.13 23.52 -21.41
CA LEU A 106 -44.25 24.22 -20.48
C LEU A 106 -43.99 23.32 -19.26
N VAL A 107 -42.72 23.06 -18.97
CA VAL A 107 -42.26 22.64 -17.64
C VAL A 107 -41.09 23.54 -17.24
N SER A 108 -41.22 24.18 -16.08
CA SER A 108 -40.24 25.13 -15.55
C SER A 108 -39.19 24.45 -14.69
N GLY A 109 -37.94 24.92 -14.77
CA GLY A 109 -36.97 24.75 -13.67
C GLY A 109 -36.01 23.57 -13.79
N GLN A 110 -35.05 23.67 -14.71
CA GLN A 110 -33.73 23.09 -14.51
C GLN A 110 -32.68 24.19 -14.65
N SER A 111 -32.06 24.56 -13.53
CA SER A 111 -30.82 25.34 -13.53
C SER A 111 -29.71 24.49 -14.15
N PRO A 112 -28.90 25.01 -15.08
CA PRO A 112 -27.73 24.27 -15.56
C PRO A 112 -26.79 24.00 -14.39
N LEU A 113 -26.48 22.73 -14.12
CA LEU A 113 -25.49 22.33 -13.14
C LEU A 113 -24.10 22.73 -13.64
N SER A 114 -23.71 23.98 -13.40
CA SER A 114 -22.35 24.49 -13.62
C SER A 114 -21.38 24.01 -12.52
N GLY A 115 -21.46 22.71 -12.22
CA GLY A 115 -20.42 22.02 -11.48
C GLY A 115 -19.25 21.77 -12.42
N THR A 116 -18.25 22.64 -12.40
CA THR A 116 -16.96 22.34 -13.05
C THR A 116 -16.39 21.10 -12.36
N ASN A 117 -16.43 19.96 -13.04
CA ASN A 117 -15.92 18.68 -12.54
C ASN A 117 -14.40 18.74 -12.39
N ARG A 118 -13.93 19.36 -11.30
CA ARG A 118 -12.55 19.23 -10.83
C ARG A 118 -12.41 17.79 -10.39
N ALA A 119 -11.64 17.01 -11.15
CA ALA A 119 -11.36 15.61 -10.84
C ALA A 119 -10.95 15.48 -9.37
N LYS A 120 -11.46 14.45 -8.68
CA LYS A 120 -11.04 14.13 -7.31
C LYS A 120 -9.51 14.01 -7.30
N LYS A 121 -8.86 14.62 -6.31
CA LYS A 121 -7.43 14.42 -6.08
C LYS A 121 -7.21 12.91 -5.85
N PRO A 122 -6.31 12.24 -6.60
CA PRO A 122 -5.95 10.87 -6.30
C PRO A 122 -5.41 10.74 -4.87
N ILE A 123 -5.67 9.59 -4.23
CA ILE A 123 -5.17 9.28 -2.89
C ILE A 123 -3.97 8.34 -2.92
N ILE A 124 -3.09 8.48 -1.92
CA ILE A 124 -2.09 7.47 -1.57
C ILE A 124 -2.53 6.76 -0.30
N ALA A 125 -2.51 5.43 -0.29
CA ALA A 125 -2.69 4.62 0.91
C ALA A 125 -1.48 3.74 1.23
N ALA A 126 -1.39 3.20 2.44
CA ALA A 126 -0.47 2.10 2.77
C ALA A 126 -0.94 1.32 4.00
N TYR A 127 -0.59 0.03 4.05
CA TYR A 127 -0.68 -0.76 5.27
C TYR A 127 0.53 -0.49 6.16
N TYR A 128 0.27 -0.32 7.45
CA TYR A 128 1.25 -0.20 8.53
C TYR A 128 1.05 -1.38 9.50
N PRO A 129 1.90 -2.40 9.47
CA PRO A 129 1.82 -3.53 10.37
C PRO A 129 2.41 -3.20 11.75
N ASP A 130 1.68 -3.50 12.82
CA ASP A 130 2.08 -3.16 14.18
C ASP A 130 3.35 -3.90 14.66
N TRP A 131 3.64 -5.06 14.10
CA TRP A 131 4.87 -5.81 14.32
C TRP A 131 6.11 -5.12 13.74
N ASN A 132 5.95 -4.22 12.76
CA ASN A 132 7.03 -3.45 12.15
C ASN A 132 7.31 -2.11 12.88
N VAL A 133 6.72 -1.87 14.05
CA VAL A 133 7.00 -0.68 14.90
C VAL A 133 8.48 -0.50 15.27
N GLY A 134 9.26 -1.60 15.27
CA GLY A 134 10.72 -1.58 15.47
C GLY A 134 11.54 -1.24 14.21
N VAL A 135 10.91 -1.26 13.03
CA VAL A 135 11.50 -0.88 11.73
C VAL A 135 11.18 0.58 11.41
N LEU A 136 9.93 0.99 11.65
CA LEU A 136 9.45 2.35 11.48
C LEU A 136 8.45 2.68 12.60
N ALA A 137 8.82 3.53 13.55
CA ALA A 137 7.90 3.97 14.60
C ALA A 137 6.91 5.03 14.06
N PRO A 138 5.70 5.18 14.63
CA PRO A 138 4.71 6.18 14.16
C PRO A 138 5.27 7.60 14.08
N GLU A 139 6.03 8.03 15.09
CA GLU A 139 6.73 9.32 15.14
C GLU A 139 7.76 9.55 14.01
N GLN A 140 8.10 8.52 13.22
CA GLN A 140 9.05 8.58 12.09
C GLN A 140 8.36 8.56 10.71
N ILE A 141 7.04 8.31 10.64
CA ILE A 141 6.31 8.21 9.38
C ILE A 141 6.25 9.58 8.67
N GLN A 142 6.55 9.59 7.37
CA GLN A 142 6.40 10.78 6.52
C GLN A 142 4.92 10.93 6.10
N TYR A 143 4.05 11.30 7.03
CA TYR A 143 2.60 11.38 6.83
C TYR A 143 2.16 12.17 5.60
N SER A 144 2.89 13.24 5.22
CA SER A 144 2.66 14.01 3.99
C SER A 144 2.61 13.17 2.71
N ASN A 145 3.18 11.96 2.73
CA ASN A 145 3.21 11.05 1.59
C ASN A 145 1.87 10.30 1.42
N TYR A 146 1.07 10.14 2.47
CA TYR A 146 -0.13 9.28 2.55
C TYR A 146 -1.40 10.07 2.91
N ASP A 147 -2.49 9.81 2.20
CA ASP A 147 -3.84 10.32 2.53
C ASP A 147 -4.56 9.39 3.53
N LEU A 148 -4.26 8.08 3.49
CA LEU A 148 -4.88 7.02 4.28
C LEU A 148 -3.83 6.01 4.75
N ILE A 149 -3.95 5.53 5.98
CA ILE A 149 -3.14 4.42 6.52
C ILE A 149 -4.08 3.34 7.06
N TYR A 150 -3.82 2.09 6.67
CA TYR A 150 -4.45 0.90 7.22
C TYR A 150 -3.59 0.36 8.35
N PHE A 151 -4.09 0.35 9.59
CA PHE A 151 -3.40 -0.32 10.69
C PHE A 151 -3.65 -1.82 10.61
N ALA A 152 -2.58 -2.61 10.48
CA ALA A 152 -2.62 -4.07 10.39
C ALA A 152 -2.06 -4.70 11.68
N PHE A 153 -2.76 -5.60 12.38
CA PHE A 153 -4.16 -6.04 12.18
C PHE A 153 -4.86 -6.30 13.52
N ALA A 154 -6.18 -6.08 13.53
CA ALA A 154 -7.06 -6.76 14.47
C ALA A 154 -7.58 -8.09 13.85
N ILE A 155 -7.83 -9.09 14.67
CA ILE A 155 -8.23 -10.44 14.24
C ILE A 155 -9.59 -10.79 14.87
N PRO A 156 -10.61 -11.19 14.07
CA PRO A 156 -11.88 -11.65 14.61
C PRO A 156 -11.75 -13.08 15.17
N ASN A 157 -12.31 -13.32 16.35
CA ASN A 157 -12.46 -14.67 16.91
C ASN A 157 -13.90 -15.21 16.79
N GLU A 158 -14.09 -16.49 17.10
CA GLU A 158 -15.39 -17.18 17.07
C GLU A 158 -16.51 -16.54 17.90
N ASN A 159 -16.18 -15.69 18.88
CA ASN A 159 -17.12 -14.99 19.74
C ASN A 159 -17.43 -13.55 19.25
N CYS A 160 -17.12 -13.25 17.99
CA CYS A 160 -17.22 -11.91 17.38
C CYS A 160 -16.36 -10.82 18.08
N ALA A 161 -15.41 -11.19 18.93
CA ALA A 161 -14.48 -10.23 19.55
C ALA A 161 -13.27 -9.98 18.64
N LEU A 162 -12.61 -8.85 18.85
CA LEU A 162 -11.39 -8.46 18.14
C LEU A 162 -10.16 -8.63 19.05
N GLU A 163 -9.28 -9.52 18.63
CA GLU A 163 -7.93 -9.71 19.17
C GLU A 163 -6.93 -8.88 18.35
N PHE A 164 -5.68 -8.76 18.80
CA PHE A 164 -4.65 -7.94 18.15
C PHE A 164 -3.32 -8.70 18.04
N THR A 165 -2.53 -8.38 17.03
CA THR A 165 -1.35 -9.17 16.64
C THR A 165 -0.14 -8.98 17.57
N GLN A 166 -0.05 -7.86 18.30
CA GLN A 166 0.94 -7.64 19.37
C GLN A 166 0.30 -7.28 20.73
N GLN A 167 1.04 -7.48 21.83
CA GLN A 167 0.59 -7.01 23.16
C GLN A 167 0.49 -5.47 23.24
N THR A 168 1.27 -4.75 22.43
CA THR A 168 1.33 -3.28 22.38
C THR A 168 0.42 -2.66 21.31
N SER A 169 -0.29 -3.44 20.51
CA SER A 169 -1.01 -2.98 19.30
C SER A 169 -1.86 -1.74 19.53
N LEU A 170 -2.70 -1.72 20.58
CA LEU A 170 -3.57 -0.58 20.88
C LEU A 170 -2.79 0.69 21.23
N LEU A 171 -1.63 0.58 21.89
CA LEU A 171 -0.76 1.72 22.18
C LEU A 171 -0.06 2.22 20.89
N THR A 172 0.29 1.31 19.97
CA THR A 172 0.80 1.67 18.64
C THR A 172 -0.29 2.32 17.79
N LEU A 173 -1.54 1.86 17.88
CA LEU A 173 -2.71 2.39 17.20
C LEU A 173 -3.02 3.82 17.66
N ASP A 174 -3.14 4.04 18.98
CA ASP A 174 -3.40 5.37 19.56
C ASP A 174 -2.32 6.38 19.13
N LYS A 175 -1.04 5.99 19.19
CA LYS A 175 0.07 6.80 18.67
C LYS A 175 -0.06 7.08 17.16
N LEU A 176 -0.39 6.07 16.36
CA LEU A 176 -0.51 6.23 14.91
C LEU A 176 -1.63 7.22 14.55
N VAL A 177 -2.77 7.14 15.24
CA VAL A 177 -3.90 8.06 15.09
C VAL A 177 -3.50 9.48 15.47
N ASP A 178 -2.91 9.69 16.65
CA ASP A 178 -2.45 11.00 17.13
C ASP A 178 -1.51 11.69 16.12
N PHE A 179 -0.49 10.96 15.63
CA PHE A 179 0.48 11.51 14.69
C PHE A 179 -0.09 11.69 13.28
N ALA A 180 -0.96 10.79 12.80
CA ALA A 180 -1.60 10.90 11.49
C ALA A 180 -2.57 12.09 11.42
N HIS A 181 -3.48 12.20 12.40
CA HIS A 181 -4.48 13.26 12.46
C HIS A 181 -3.83 14.64 12.58
N LYS A 182 -2.75 14.76 13.35
CA LYS A 182 -1.93 15.98 13.46
C LYS A 182 -1.30 16.42 12.13
N ASN A 183 -1.11 15.51 11.18
CA ASN A 183 -0.60 15.77 9.83
C ASN A 183 -1.69 15.76 8.73
N GLY A 184 -2.95 15.48 9.08
CA GLY A 184 -4.08 15.41 8.14
C GLY A 184 -4.22 14.08 7.38
N THR A 185 -3.48 13.05 7.76
CA THR A 185 -3.61 11.68 7.23
C THR A 185 -4.68 10.92 8.01
N LYS A 186 -5.50 10.12 7.33
CA LYS A 186 -6.52 9.27 7.94
C LYS A 186 -5.98 7.93 8.43
N VAL A 187 -6.57 7.36 9.47
CA VAL A 187 -6.25 6.00 9.97
C VAL A 187 -7.50 5.16 10.09
N VAL A 188 -7.50 4.01 9.43
CA VAL A 188 -8.54 2.97 9.56
C VAL A 188 -7.93 1.70 10.14
N LEU A 189 -8.68 1.00 10.98
CA LEU A 189 -8.26 -0.32 11.46
C LEU A 189 -8.60 -1.37 10.40
N SER A 190 -7.59 -2.09 9.91
CA SER A 190 -7.83 -3.28 9.10
C SER A 190 -8.03 -4.50 9.99
N ILE A 191 -9.06 -5.27 9.67
CA ILE A 191 -9.48 -6.47 10.38
C ILE A 191 -9.28 -7.66 9.46
N GLY A 192 -8.54 -8.67 9.92
CA GLY A 192 -8.34 -9.93 9.20
C GLY A 192 -6.92 -10.13 8.68
N GLY A 193 -6.76 -10.08 7.35
CA GLY A 193 -5.58 -10.51 6.63
C GLY A 193 -5.42 -12.03 6.58
N TRP A 194 -4.42 -12.50 5.84
CA TRP A 194 -4.16 -13.90 5.49
C TRP A 194 -4.34 -14.89 6.64
N THR A 195 -3.71 -14.61 7.79
CA THR A 195 -3.77 -15.45 8.99
C THR A 195 -4.93 -15.11 9.93
N GLY A 196 -5.48 -13.89 9.86
CA GLY A 196 -6.59 -13.46 10.72
C GLY A 196 -7.98 -13.83 10.20
N SER A 197 -8.09 -14.16 8.91
CA SER A 197 -9.37 -14.38 8.22
C SER A 197 -10.17 -15.61 8.65
N LYS A 198 -9.62 -16.48 9.51
CA LYS A 198 -10.17 -17.79 9.90
C LYS A 198 -11.66 -17.78 10.27
N TYR A 199 -12.11 -16.76 11.00
CA TYR A 199 -13.44 -16.75 11.62
C TYR A 199 -14.48 -15.86 10.93
N PHE A 200 -14.17 -15.19 9.81
CA PHE A 200 -15.14 -14.30 9.15
C PHE A 200 -16.46 -14.99 8.81
N SER A 201 -16.42 -16.15 8.15
CA SER A 201 -17.61 -16.95 7.80
C SER A 201 -18.47 -17.31 9.02
N VAL A 202 -17.88 -17.40 10.21
CA VAL A 202 -18.60 -17.60 11.48
C VAL A 202 -19.24 -16.29 11.95
N VAL A 203 -18.46 -15.21 12.09
CA VAL A 203 -18.95 -13.95 12.69
C VAL A 203 -19.94 -13.19 11.81
N VAL A 204 -19.95 -13.41 10.48
CA VAL A 204 -20.97 -12.84 9.59
C VAL A 204 -22.21 -13.73 9.38
N LYS A 205 -22.24 -14.96 9.94
CA LYS A 205 -23.21 -16.00 9.56
C LYS A 205 -24.67 -15.64 9.84
N THR A 206 -24.99 -15.37 11.11
CA THR A 206 -26.36 -15.08 11.55
C THR A 206 -26.56 -13.57 11.74
N GLN A 207 -27.81 -13.13 11.87
CA GLN A 207 -28.10 -11.71 12.11
C GLN A 207 -27.54 -11.24 13.46
N GLU A 208 -27.61 -12.10 14.48
CA GLU A 208 -27.15 -11.86 15.84
C GLU A 208 -25.62 -11.74 15.88
N MET A 209 -24.91 -12.63 15.18
CA MET A 209 -23.45 -12.59 15.08
C MET A 209 -22.97 -11.34 14.32
N ARG A 210 -23.65 -10.98 13.20
CA ARG A 210 -23.39 -9.71 12.49
C ARG A 210 -23.61 -8.50 13.38
N GLN A 211 -24.70 -8.45 14.15
CA GLN A 211 -25.01 -7.34 15.06
C GLN A 211 -23.96 -7.22 16.18
N LEU A 212 -23.54 -8.34 16.78
CA LEU A 212 -22.48 -8.36 17.80
C LEU A 212 -21.12 -7.92 17.23
N PHE A 213 -20.74 -8.41 16.04
CA PHE A 213 -19.49 -8.06 15.40
C PHE A 213 -19.44 -6.57 14.99
N VAL A 214 -20.50 -6.06 14.37
CA VAL A 214 -20.67 -4.62 14.06
C VAL A 214 -20.57 -3.77 15.32
N LYS A 215 -21.22 -4.17 16.42
CA LYS A 215 -21.14 -3.45 17.71
C LYS A 215 -19.68 -3.36 18.20
N ASN A 216 -18.96 -4.48 18.20
CA ASN A 216 -17.58 -4.53 18.70
C ASN A 216 -16.62 -3.70 17.83
N ILE A 217 -16.85 -3.66 16.50
CA ILE A 217 -16.13 -2.77 15.58
C ILE A 217 -16.42 -1.29 15.89
N VAL A 218 -17.70 -0.91 16.04
CA VAL A 218 -18.11 0.46 16.38
C VAL A 218 -17.51 0.93 17.71
N GLU A 219 -17.47 0.05 18.72
CA GLU A 219 -16.85 0.36 20.01
C GLU A 219 -15.35 0.66 19.87
N ILE A 220 -14.60 -0.11 19.07
CA ILE A 220 -13.17 0.16 18.81
C ILE A 220 -12.95 1.40 17.93
N VAL A 221 -13.72 1.58 16.85
CA VAL A 221 -13.65 2.77 15.97
C VAL A 221 -13.91 4.06 16.75
N SER A 222 -14.90 4.05 17.66
CA SER A 222 -15.20 5.21 18.52
C SER A 222 -14.12 5.44 19.58
N LYS A 223 -13.70 4.39 20.29
CA LYS A 223 -12.75 4.46 21.40
C LYS A 223 -11.34 4.89 20.98
N HIS A 224 -10.87 4.42 19.83
CA HIS A 224 -9.54 4.70 19.28
C HIS A 224 -9.58 5.80 18.19
N HIS A 225 -10.67 6.57 18.15
CA HIS A 225 -10.87 7.76 17.31
C HIS A 225 -10.61 7.58 15.79
N LEU A 226 -10.82 6.36 15.29
CA LEU A 226 -10.49 5.97 13.92
C LEU A 226 -11.36 6.68 12.88
N ASP A 227 -10.81 6.90 11.69
CA ASP A 227 -11.53 7.39 10.52
C ASP A 227 -12.49 6.34 9.93
N GLY A 228 -12.39 5.09 10.35
CA GLY A 228 -13.16 3.98 9.78
C GLY A 228 -12.52 2.61 10.01
N VAL A 229 -12.94 1.66 9.18
CA VAL A 229 -12.59 0.24 9.27
C VAL A 229 -12.38 -0.35 7.88
N ASP A 230 -11.42 -1.26 7.76
CA ASP A 230 -11.14 -2.05 6.57
C ASP A 230 -11.35 -3.54 6.85
N ILE A 231 -11.95 -4.26 5.91
CA ILE A 231 -12.29 -5.68 6.04
C ILE A 231 -11.44 -6.49 5.06
N ASP A 232 -10.34 -7.04 5.57
CA ASP A 232 -9.41 -7.87 4.82
C ASP A 232 -9.75 -9.35 5.07
N TRP A 233 -10.77 -9.84 4.36
CA TRP A 233 -11.19 -11.25 4.41
C TRP A 233 -10.60 -12.02 3.24
N GLU A 234 -9.72 -12.97 3.57
CA GLU A 234 -9.05 -13.87 2.63
C GLU A 234 -9.57 -15.33 2.73
N TYR A 235 -10.53 -15.76 1.91
CA TYR A 235 -11.43 -15.00 1.04
C TYR A 235 -12.89 -15.47 1.22
N PRO A 236 -13.91 -14.60 1.07
CA PRO A 236 -15.31 -15.00 1.18
C PRO A 236 -15.70 -15.96 0.04
N GLY A 237 -16.19 -17.14 0.41
CA GLY A 237 -16.69 -18.15 -0.53
C GLY A 237 -15.63 -19.06 -1.14
N GLU A 238 -14.34 -18.89 -0.78
CA GLU A 238 -13.24 -19.65 -1.37
C GLU A 238 -12.26 -20.20 -0.33
N ALA A 239 -12.12 -21.53 -0.29
CA ALA A 239 -11.21 -22.25 0.60
C ALA A 239 -9.72 -22.19 0.17
N GLN A 240 -9.21 -21.01 -0.18
CA GLN A 240 -7.81 -20.87 -0.63
C GLN A 240 -6.82 -21.06 0.52
N VAL A 241 -7.18 -20.64 1.74
CA VAL A 241 -6.40 -20.86 2.96
C VAL A 241 -6.97 -22.06 3.72
N GLN A 242 -6.22 -23.17 3.78
CA GLN A 242 -6.71 -24.45 4.32
C GLN A 242 -7.21 -24.40 5.78
N SER A 243 -6.76 -23.44 6.58
CA SER A 243 -7.17 -23.25 7.98
C SER A 243 -8.43 -22.40 8.16
N ASN A 244 -8.90 -21.71 7.11
CA ASN A 244 -9.97 -20.72 7.24
C ASN A 244 -11.35 -21.38 7.09
N LEU A 245 -12.30 -20.93 7.91
CA LEU A 245 -13.69 -21.39 7.81
C LEU A 245 -14.39 -20.59 6.73
N PHE A 246 -15.09 -21.28 5.83
CA PHE A 246 -15.80 -20.68 4.70
C PHE A 246 -17.18 -21.31 4.49
N SER A 247 -18.02 -20.63 3.73
CA SER A 247 -19.31 -21.09 3.24
C SER A 247 -19.60 -20.50 1.87
N GLU A 248 -20.30 -21.24 1.00
CA GLU A 248 -20.64 -20.78 -0.35
C GLU A 248 -21.38 -19.42 -0.34
N THR A 249 -22.19 -19.15 0.69
CA THR A 249 -22.97 -17.90 0.87
C THR A 249 -22.21 -16.78 1.59
N ASP A 250 -20.88 -16.90 1.76
CA ASP A 250 -20.07 -15.93 2.52
C ASP A 250 -20.15 -14.51 1.95
N SER A 251 -20.17 -14.34 0.63
CA SER A 251 -20.23 -13.03 -0.02
C SER A 251 -21.57 -12.32 0.22
N GLU A 252 -22.68 -13.06 0.16
CA GLU A 252 -24.01 -12.55 0.48
C GLU A 252 -24.14 -12.22 1.99
N ALA A 253 -23.47 -12.99 2.86
CA ALA A 253 -23.37 -12.71 4.29
C ALA A 253 -22.46 -11.50 4.60
N MET A 254 -21.34 -11.34 3.87
CA MET A 254 -20.44 -10.19 3.93
C MET A 254 -21.16 -8.91 3.51
N LEU A 255 -21.92 -8.92 2.42
CA LEU A 255 -22.73 -7.78 2.00
C LEU A 255 -23.77 -7.40 3.07
N SER A 256 -24.45 -8.41 3.65
CA SER A 256 -25.40 -8.21 4.75
C SER A 256 -24.75 -7.62 6.00
N PHE A 257 -23.49 -7.98 6.26
CA PHE A 257 -22.66 -7.42 7.35
C PHE A 257 -22.25 -5.98 7.06
N LEU A 258 -21.73 -5.69 5.86
CA LEU A 258 -21.30 -4.35 5.46
C LEU A 258 -22.47 -3.34 5.42
N GLN A 259 -23.68 -3.79 5.08
CA GLN A 259 -24.91 -2.98 5.17
C GLN A 259 -25.25 -2.60 6.61
N LEU A 260 -25.17 -3.55 7.55
CA LEU A 260 -25.36 -3.27 8.99
C LEU A 260 -24.23 -2.40 9.55
N LEU A 261 -22.99 -2.63 9.10
CA LEU A 261 -21.82 -1.85 9.50
C LEU A 261 -21.97 -0.38 9.07
N ARG A 262 -22.32 -0.10 7.81
CA ARG A 262 -22.58 1.26 7.30
C ARG A 262 -23.67 1.97 8.10
N GLN A 263 -24.77 1.29 8.40
CA GLN A 263 -25.85 1.83 9.22
C GLN A 263 -25.42 2.18 10.66
N ALA A 264 -24.39 1.52 11.19
CA ALA A 264 -23.91 1.71 12.56
C ALA A 264 -22.72 2.68 12.69
N VAL A 265 -21.81 2.75 11.70
CA VAL A 265 -20.67 3.68 11.71
C VAL A 265 -20.99 5.06 11.11
N GLY A 266 -22.03 5.16 10.28
CA GLY A 266 -22.42 6.41 9.61
C GLY A 266 -21.74 6.64 8.26
N ASP A 267 -22.05 7.78 7.63
CA ASP A 267 -21.53 8.18 6.31
C ASP A 267 -20.23 9.01 6.39
N ASP A 268 -19.78 9.40 7.58
CA ASP A 268 -18.50 10.12 7.80
C ASP A 268 -17.29 9.17 7.90
N LYS A 269 -17.54 7.92 8.29
CA LYS A 269 -16.52 6.88 8.46
C LYS A 269 -16.23 6.14 7.17
N ILE A 270 -14.96 5.84 6.94
CA ILE A 270 -14.53 4.98 5.84
C ILE A 270 -14.94 3.54 6.15
N ILE A 271 -15.54 2.86 5.18
CA ILE A 271 -15.52 1.39 5.12
C ILE A 271 -14.81 0.97 3.83
N SER A 272 -13.83 0.10 3.94
CA SER A 272 -13.23 -0.56 2.78
C SER A 272 -13.11 -2.07 2.96
N ALA A 273 -12.70 -2.75 1.89
CA ALA A 273 -12.27 -4.13 1.95
C ALA A 273 -11.02 -4.32 1.07
N ALA A 274 -10.07 -5.12 1.54
CA ALA A 274 -9.04 -5.69 0.68
C ALA A 274 -9.64 -6.83 -0.15
N VAL A 275 -9.28 -6.92 -1.43
CA VAL A 275 -9.89 -7.86 -2.39
C VAL A 275 -8.88 -8.34 -3.43
N THR A 276 -9.12 -9.50 -4.04
CA THR A 276 -8.27 -10.01 -5.12
C THR A 276 -8.44 -9.22 -6.43
N ASP A 277 -7.58 -9.48 -7.41
CA ASP A 277 -7.75 -9.04 -8.81
C ASP A 277 -9.12 -9.40 -9.41
N TYR A 278 -9.80 -10.40 -8.87
CA TYR A 278 -11.13 -10.85 -9.29
C TYR A 278 -12.22 -10.43 -8.29
N THR A 279 -13.44 -10.25 -8.78
CA THR A 279 -14.62 -10.03 -7.93
C THR A 279 -14.88 -11.21 -6.99
N PHE A 280 -15.61 -10.96 -5.90
CA PHE A 280 -16.07 -11.98 -4.96
C PHE A 280 -16.75 -13.18 -5.63
N VAL A 281 -16.75 -14.34 -4.99
CA VAL A 281 -17.47 -15.55 -5.45
C VAL A 281 -18.87 -15.60 -4.84
N ASN A 282 -19.88 -15.88 -5.66
CA ASN A 282 -21.25 -16.09 -5.19
C ASN A 282 -21.48 -17.54 -4.73
N LYS A 283 -22.65 -17.77 -4.11
CA LYS A 283 -23.12 -19.11 -3.69
C LYS A 283 -23.16 -20.23 -4.75
N ASP A 284 -22.93 -19.91 -6.03
CA ASP A 284 -22.88 -20.88 -7.14
C ASP A 284 -21.43 -21.16 -7.59
N GLY A 285 -20.43 -20.71 -6.83
CA GLY A 285 -19.00 -20.87 -7.16
C GLY A 285 -18.50 -19.96 -8.29
N ASN A 286 -19.28 -18.95 -8.68
CA ASN A 286 -18.98 -18.08 -9.83
C ASN A 286 -18.56 -16.66 -9.37
N ARG A 287 -17.66 -16.04 -10.13
CA ARG A 287 -17.26 -14.63 -9.94
C ARG A 287 -18.46 -13.69 -10.13
N MET A 288 -18.70 -12.80 -9.18
CA MET A 288 -19.85 -11.89 -9.19
C MET A 288 -19.79 -10.87 -10.33
N THR A 289 -20.73 -10.99 -11.27
CA THR A 289 -20.94 -10.04 -12.40
C THR A 289 -21.74 -8.78 -12.01
N ASN A 290 -22.16 -8.68 -10.75
CA ASN A 290 -22.80 -7.49 -10.19
C ASN A 290 -22.37 -7.33 -8.72
N VAL A 291 -21.56 -6.31 -8.44
CA VAL A 291 -21.09 -5.95 -7.09
C VAL A 291 -21.63 -4.58 -6.64
N THR A 292 -22.67 -4.06 -7.30
CA THR A 292 -23.24 -2.73 -6.99
C THR A 292 -23.73 -2.59 -5.55
N GLY A 293 -24.17 -3.68 -4.90
CA GLY A 293 -24.51 -3.70 -3.48
C GLY A 293 -23.31 -3.40 -2.57
N PHE A 294 -22.12 -3.92 -2.90
CA PHE A 294 -20.88 -3.58 -2.17
C PHE A 294 -20.47 -2.13 -2.43
N ALA A 295 -20.58 -1.66 -3.68
CA ALA A 295 -20.27 -0.28 -4.06
C ALA A 295 -21.15 0.78 -3.38
N GLN A 296 -22.33 0.41 -2.88
CA GLN A 296 -23.20 1.28 -2.09
C GLN A 296 -22.71 1.48 -0.65
N VAL A 297 -22.02 0.49 -0.07
CA VAL A 297 -21.65 0.47 1.36
C VAL A 297 -20.15 0.69 1.62
N LEU A 298 -19.29 0.29 0.69
CA LEU A 298 -17.85 0.55 0.72
C LEU A 298 -17.53 1.92 0.13
N ASP A 299 -16.63 2.68 0.75
CA ASP A 299 -15.97 3.85 0.15
C ASP A 299 -14.89 3.44 -0.83
N TYR A 300 -14.13 2.39 -0.48
CA TYR A 300 -13.05 1.86 -1.32
C TYR A 300 -13.03 0.33 -1.35
N ILE A 301 -12.54 -0.23 -2.44
CA ILE A 301 -11.83 -1.53 -2.42
C ILE A 301 -10.34 -1.30 -2.61
N PHE A 302 -9.54 -2.09 -1.91
CA PHE A 302 -8.09 -2.16 -2.10
C PHE A 302 -7.79 -3.46 -2.88
N ILE A 303 -7.53 -3.34 -4.18
CA ILE A 303 -7.24 -4.51 -5.02
C ILE A 303 -5.80 -4.95 -4.78
N MET A 304 -5.62 -6.13 -4.22
CA MET A 304 -4.33 -6.75 -3.92
C MET A 304 -3.68 -7.32 -5.19
N ASN A 305 -3.21 -6.42 -6.07
CA ASN A 305 -2.47 -6.77 -7.30
C ASN A 305 -1.00 -7.10 -6.96
N TYR A 306 -0.81 -8.13 -6.15
CA TYR A 306 0.45 -8.71 -5.71
C TYR A 306 0.20 -10.15 -5.24
N ASP A 307 1.24 -10.90 -4.92
CA ASP A 307 1.21 -12.35 -4.65
C ASP A 307 0.66 -13.23 -5.80
N VAL A 308 0.32 -12.61 -6.95
CA VAL A 308 -0.08 -13.28 -8.20
C VAL A 308 0.93 -14.34 -8.62
N TRP A 309 2.22 -14.12 -8.35
CA TRP A 309 3.25 -15.13 -8.55
C TRP A 309 4.22 -15.20 -7.37
N GLY A 310 3.81 -15.95 -6.35
CA GLY A 310 4.67 -16.37 -5.25
C GLY A 310 5.89 -17.18 -5.68
N SER A 311 6.79 -17.45 -4.73
CA SER A 311 8.05 -18.16 -4.98
C SER A 311 7.85 -19.51 -5.68
N SER A 312 8.53 -19.71 -6.81
CA SER A 312 8.45 -20.91 -7.64
C SER A 312 9.78 -21.22 -8.34
N SER A 313 10.05 -22.51 -8.59
CA SER A 313 11.15 -22.94 -9.47
C SER A 313 10.92 -22.54 -10.94
N THR A 314 9.70 -22.15 -11.30
CA THR A 314 9.36 -21.41 -12.52
C THR A 314 8.86 -20.01 -12.13
N PRO A 315 9.77 -19.04 -11.92
CA PRO A 315 9.42 -17.71 -11.42
C PRO A 315 8.65 -16.88 -12.45
N GLY A 316 7.75 -16.04 -11.94
CA GLY A 316 6.92 -15.11 -12.70
C GLY A 316 6.72 -13.79 -11.94
N PRO A 317 5.96 -12.84 -12.51
CA PRO A 317 5.81 -11.50 -11.93
C PRO A 317 4.94 -11.51 -10.68
N ASN A 318 5.48 -11.09 -9.53
CA ASN A 318 4.76 -10.98 -8.26
C ASN A 318 3.50 -10.09 -8.38
N ALA A 319 3.70 -8.89 -8.93
CA ALA A 319 2.69 -7.84 -9.06
C ALA A 319 2.62 -7.38 -10.53
N PRO A 320 1.97 -8.13 -11.45
CA PRO A 320 1.94 -7.77 -12.87
C PRO A 320 1.08 -6.53 -13.12
N PHE A 321 1.54 -5.64 -14.00
CA PHE A 321 0.71 -4.55 -14.53
C PHE A 321 -0.32 -5.07 -15.56
N SER A 322 0.10 -6.00 -16.42
CA SER A 322 -0.65 -6.46 -17.58
C SER A 322 -0.30 -7.88 -18.02
N ASN A 323 -1.13 -8.49 -18.85
CA ASN A 323 -0.77 -9.66 -19.67
C ASN A 323 -0.58 -9.27 -21.15
N ALA A 324 0.29 -8.29 -21.44
CA ALA A 324 0.36 -7.65 -22.76
C ALA A 324 0.81 -8.60 -23.89
N CYS A 325 1.55 -9.65 -23.57
CA CYS A 325 2.00 -10.68 -24.50
C CYS A 325 1.00 -11.85 -24.67
N GLN A 326 -0.11 -11.84 -23.91
CA GLN A 326 -1.18 -12.84 -23.96
C GLN A 326 -0.71 -14.29 -23.72
N ASP A 327 0.32 -14.47 -22.90
CA ASP A 327 0.95 -15.76 -22.65
C ASP A 327 1.03 -16.17 -21.17
N SER A 328 0.65 -15.32 -20.21
CA SER A 328 0.52 -15.70 -18.80
C SER A 328 -0.49 -16.84 -18.58
N ASN A 329 -0.12 -17.84 -17.76
CA ASN A 329 -1.07 -18.84 -17.23
C ASN A 329 -2.14 -18.24 -16.30
N GLN A 330 -1.92 -17.02 -15.81
CA GLN A 330 -2.87 -16.28 -14.96
C GLN A 330 -3.29 -15.00 -15.70
N PRO A 331 -4.09 -15.11 -16.77
CA PRO A 331 -4.33 -13.99 -17.68
C PRO A 331 -5.20 -12.87 -17.08
N GLY A 332 -5.99 -13.17 -16.05
CA GLY A 332 -6.87 -12.22 -15.37
C GLY A 332 -6.29 -11.56 -14.11
N ALA A 333 -5.20 -12.09 -13.57
CA ALA A 333 -4.52 -11.54 -12.40
C ALA A 333 -3.48 -10.51 -12.88
N ASN A 334 -3.90 -9.24 -12.93
CA ASN A 334 -3.10 -8.06 -13.29
C ASN A 334 -3.97 -6.79 -13.29
N MET A 335 -3.35 -5.65 -12.99
CA MET A 335 -3.99 -4.35 -12.75
C MET A 335 -4.97 -3.95 -13.87
N VAL A 336 -4.57 -4.13 -15.13
CA VAL A 336 -5.41 -3.83 -16.30
C VAL A 336 -6.70 -4.66 -16.30
N ASN A 337 -6.60 -5.97 -16.07
CA ASN A 337 -7.78 -6.85 -16.04
C ASN A 337 -8.62 -6.65 -14.77
N ALA A 338 -7.98 -6.45 -13.61
CA ALA A 338 -8.66 -6.28 -12.34
C ALA A 338 -9.57 -5.04 -12.33
N ILE A 339 -9.03 -3.87 -12.73
CA ILE A 339 -9.83 -2.64 -12.89
C ILE A 339 -10.99 -2.87 -13.86
N SER A 340 -10.73 -3.51 -15.02
CA SER A 340 -11.77 -3.78 -16.02
C SER A 340 -12.85 -4.75 -15.52
N THR A 341 -12.51 -5.72 -14.67
CA THR A 341 -13.44 -6.72 -14.16
C THR A 341 -14.32 -6.14 -13.06
N TRP A 342 -13.73 -5.45 -12.08
CA TRP A 342 -14.47 -4.79 -11.00
C TRP A 342 -15.42 -3.69 -11.52
N THR A 343 -14.96 -2.86 -12.47
CA THR A 343 -15.79 -1.82 -13.10
C THR A 343 -16.89 -2.38 -14.00
N ALA A 344 -16.62 -3.42 -14.79
CA ALA A 344 -17.66 -4.10 -15.59
C ALA A 344 -18.75 -4.75 -14.72
N SER A 345 -18.39 -5.23 -13.52
CA SER A 345 -19.34 -5.71 -12.51
C SER A 345 -20.04 -4.59 -11.71
N GLY A 346 -19.85 -3.31 -12.09
CA GLY A 346 -20.57 -2.18 -11.52
C GLY A 346 -19.95 -1.54 -10.28
N PHE A 347 -18.65 -1.77 -10.00
CA PHE A 347 -17.92 -1.03 -8.98
C PHE A 347 -17.38 0.31 -9.56
N PRO A 348 -17.68 1.48 -8.97
CA PRO A 348 -17.19 2.77 -9.48
C PRO A 348 -15.67 2.86 -9.46
N SER A 349 -15.06 3.38 -10.54
CA SER A 349 -13.60 3.49 -10.64
C SER A 349 -13.03 4.37 -9.52
N GLU A 350 -13.70 5.50 -9.22
CA GLU A 350 -13.31 6.46 -8.19
C GLU A 350 -13.45 5.93 -6.74
N LYS A 351 -13.78 4.64 -6.58
CA LYS A 351 -13.72 3.86 -5.34
C LYS A 351 -12.68 2.72 -5.37
N ILE A 352 -11.84 2.61 -6.40
CA ILE A 352 -10.80 1.57 -6.49
C ILE A 352 -9.43 2.15 -6.09
N ILE A 353 -8.81 1.58 -5.06
CA ILE A 353 -7.39 1.76 -4.75
C ILE A 353 -6.65 0.56 -5.31
N MET A 354 -5.60 0.78 -6.11
CA MET A 354 -4.75 -0.30 -6.58
C MET A 354 -3.60 -0.58 -5.62
N GLY A 355 -3.51 -1.82 -5.14
CA GLY A 355 -2.43 -2.33 -4.33
C GLY A 355 -1.12 -2.49 -5.12
N LEU A 356 -0.01 -2.11 -4.49
CA LEU A 356 1.34 -2.14 -5.02
C LEU A 356 2.25 -2.85 -4.01
N ALA A 357 3.21 -3.63 -4.50
CA ALA A 357 4.14 -4.34 -3.63
C ALA A 357 5.32 -3.44 -3.24
N ALA A 358 5.61 -3.33 -1.94
CA ALA A 358 6.89 -2.83 -1.42
C ALA A 358 7.89 -3.97 -1.16
N TYR A 359 7.73 -5.08 -1.87
CA TYR A 359 8.45 -6.35 -1.67
C TYR A 359 8.51 -7.18 -2.97
N GLY A 360 9.24 -8.28 -2.90
CA GLY A 360 9.31 -9.30 -3.94
C GLY A 360 9.43 -10.71 -3.37
N TYR A 361 9.53 -11.72 -4.24
CA TYR A 361 9.75 -13.12 -3.86
C TYR A 361 11.14 -13.61 -4.21
N ILE A 362 11.78 -14.33 -3.29
CA ILE A 362 13.03 -15.06 -3.53
C ILE A 362 12.70 -16.44 -4.10
N ASN A 363 13.19 -16.73 -5.31
CA ASN A 363 12.95 -17.97 -6.04
C ASN A 363 14.26 -18.73 -6.25
N HIS A 364 14.32 -20.03 -5.95
CA HIS A 364 15.46 -20.88 -6.32
C HIS A 364 15.29 -21.37 -7.77
N ALA A 365 15.83 -20.58 -8.71
CA ALA A 365 15.81 -20.85 -10.14
C ALA A 365 17.09 -20.33 -10.83
N SER A 366 17.57 -21.05 -11.84
CA SER A 366 18.69 -20.63 -12.70
C SER A 366 18.24 -19.86 -13.96
N THR A 367 16.96 -19.45 -14.03
CA THR A 367 16.39 -18.80 -15.21
C THR A 367 16.84 -17.33 -15.34
N THR A 368 17.10 -16.90 -16.58
CA THR A 368 17.48 -15.51 -16.92
C THR A 368 16.29 -14.69 -17.43
N SER A 369 15.11 -15.32 -17.55
CA SER A 369 13.83 -14.72 -17.90
C SER A 369 12.71 -15.29 -17.02
N LEU A 370 11.64 -14.50 -16.86
CA LEU A 370 10.41 -14.96 -16.21
C LEU A 370 9.61 -15.90 -17.12
N ILE A 371 8.75 -16.72 -16.53
CA ILE A 371 7.91 -17.67 -17.25
C ILE A 371 6.46 -17.18 -17.21
N HIS A 372 5.93 -16.89 -18.39
CA HIS A 372 4.52 -16.54 -18.61
C HIS A 372 3.77 -17.77 -19.14
N ARG A 373 4.16 -18.21 -20.35
CA ARG A 373 3.76 -19.41 -21.11
C ARG A 373 2.46 -20.13 -20.68
N LYS A 374 1.48 -20.06 -21.59
CA LYS A 374 1.45 -21.06 -22.68
C LYS A 374 1.07 -20.47 -24.04
N ARG A 375 1.87 -20.79 -25.06
CA ARG A 375 1.50 -20.69 -26.47
C ARG A 375 2.01 -21.92 -27.22
N ALA A 376 1.25 -22.39 -28.20
CA ALA A 376 1.69 -23.37 -29.18
C ALA A 376 1.21 -22.91 -30.57
N ALA A 377 2.12 -22.98 -31.55
CA ALA A 377 1.94 -22.83 -33.00
C ALA A 377 0.88 -21.84 -33.54
N SER A 378 1.39 -20.81 -34.25
CA SER A 378 0.81 -20.22 -35.47
C SER A 378 -0.72 -20.09 -35.59
N ASP A 379 -1.21 -18.87 -35.36
CA ASP A 379 -2.21 -18.30 -36.27
C ASP A 379 -1.97 -16.79 -36.48
N GLY A 380 -2.32 -16.29 -37.66
CA GLY A 380 -1.81 -15.03 -38.22
C GLY A 380 -2.56 -13.76 -37.80
N LEU A 381 -2.73 -13.48 -36.50
CA LEU A 381 -3.25 -12.19 -36.03
C LEU A 381 -2.11 -11.26 -35.56
N GLY A 382 -2.24 -9.98 -35.92
CA GLY A 382 -1.15 -9.01 -35.86
C GLY A 382 -0.81 -8.49 -34.47
N SER A 383 0.39 -7.91 -34.34
CA SER A 383 0.84 -7.24 -33.13
C SER A 383 -0.09 -6.09 -32.74
N LEU A 384 -0.81 -6.23 -31.62
CA LEU A 384 -1.33 -5.07 -30.90
C LEU A 384 -0.13 -4.25 -30.43
N LYS A 385 0.10 -3.10 -31.07
CA LYS A 385 1.11 -2.14 -30.65
C LYS A 385 0.60 -1.43 -29.41
N TYR A 386 0.85 -2.02 -28.24
CA TYR A 386 0.89 -1.25 -27.01
C TYR A 386 2.03 -0.23 -27.16
N ASP A 387 1.69 1.05 -27.21
CA ASP A 387 2.69 2.10 -27.14
C ASP A 387 3.42 1.95 -25.81
N HIS A 388 4.70 1.60 -25.86
CA HIS A 388 5.55 1.59 -24.67
C HIS A 388 5.42 2.95 -23.99
N TYR A 389 5.03 2.98 -22.71
CA TYR A 389 4.96 4.19 -21.89
C TYR A 389 6.37 4.76 -21.64
N ARG A 390 6.97 5.31 -22.69
CA ARG A 390 8.15 6.16 -22.62
C ARG A 390 7.70 7.47 -21.99
N PHE A 391 8.07 7.65 -20.72
CA PHE A 391 7.96 8.91 -20.00
C PHE A 391 8.18 10.12 -20.93
N GLN A 392 7.26 11.08 -20.90
CA GLN A 392 7.46 12.38 -21.53
C GLN A 392 8.51 13.19 -20.75
N SER A 393 9.78 12.79 -20.89
CA SER A 393 10.87 13.75 -20.83
C SER A 393 10.58 14.82 -21.89
N GLN A 394 10.39 16.07 -21.45
CA GLN A 394 10.14 17.18 -22.35
C GLN A 394 11.35 17.33 -23.29
N ARG A 395 11.19 16.91 -24.55
CA ARG A 395 12.21 17.11 -25.57
C ARG A 395 12.30 18.61 -25.88
N PRO A 396 13.48 19.24 -25.79
CA PRO A 396 13.71 20.53 -26.43
C PRO A 396 13.35 20.43 -27.91
N SER A 397 12.62 21.41 -28.43
CA SER A 397 12.06 21.37 -29.77
C SER A 397 13.14 21.46 -30.85
N LYS A 398 13.56 20.30 -31.39
CA LYS A 398 14.44 20.25 -32.56
C LYS A 398 13.76 20.90 -33.77
N LYS A 399 14.19 22.12 -34.13
CA LYS A 399 14.04 22.64 -35.49
C LYS A 399 14.69 21.64 -36.47
N ARG A 400 14.15 21.54 -37.69
CA ARG A 400 14.76 20.74 -38.76
C ARG A 400 16.21 21.19 -39.00
N GLN A 401 17.11 20.24 -39.18
CA GLN A 401 18.34 20.44 -39.94
C GLN A 401 18.11 19.89 -41.34
N GLU A 402 18.48 20.66 -42.35
CA GLU A 402 18.64 20.16 -43.72
C GLU A 402 20.11 19.72 -43.94
N PRO A 403 20.38 18.78 -44.85
CA PRO A 403 21.72 18.21 -45.01
C PRO A 403 22.66 19.21 -45.70
N CYS A 404 23.77 19.54 -45.03
CA CYS A 404 24.83 20.33 -45.65
C CYS A 404 25.57 19.48 -46.71
N SER A 405 25.59 19.97 -47.95
CA SER A 405 26.34 19.39 -49.06
C SER A 405 27.78 19.91 -49.09
N SER A 406 28.62 19.31 -49.94
CA SER A 406 30.06 19.56 -50.00
C SER A 406 30.43 20.89 -50.66
N SER A 407 30.86 21.89 -49.87
CA SER A 407 31.86 22.89 -50.29
C SER A 407 32.53 23.51 -49.06
N VAL A 408 33.73 24.09 -49.24
CA VAL A 408 34.64 24.45 -48.13
C VAL A 408 34.26 25.80 -47.49
N GLY A 409 34.12 25.84 -46.15
CA GLY A 409 34.12 27.10 -45.39
C GLY A 409 33.44 27.06 -44.01
N ASN A 410 34.25 26.95 -42.94
CA ASN A 410 33.97 27.30 -41.53
C ASN A 410 32.66 26.83 -40.85
N CYS A 411 32.79 25.99 -39.81
CA CYS A 411 32.12 26.23 -38.53
C CYS A 411 32.70 25.42 -37.34
N PHE A 412 33.45 26.12 -36.48
CA PHE A 412 33.82 25.83 -35.08
C PHE A 412 34.56 24.52 -34.69
N GLU A 413 35.75 24.75 -34.14
CA GLU A 413 36.56 23.85 -33.31
C GLU A 413 36.98 24.64 -32.04
N ASN A 414 37.44 23.93 -30.98
CA ASN A 414 38.00 24.45 -29.72
C ASN A 414 37.06 25.15 -28.72
N GLN A 415 36.90 24.54 -27.53
CA GLN A 415 37.38 25.10 -26.25
C GLN A 415 37.43 23.99 -25.18
N LEU A 416 38.63 23.44 -24.93
CA LEU A 416 38.96 22.63 -23.74
C LEU A 416 40.43 22.90 -23.38
N ASN A 417 40.69 23.53 -22.23
CA ASN A 417 42.03 23.64 -21.65
C ASN A 417 41.95 24.11 -20.18
N ASN A 418 42.99 23.77 -19.40
CA ASN A 418 43.12 23.97 -17.95
C ASN A 418 42.11 23.11 -17.14
N ILE A 419 42.50 22.28 -16.17
CA ILE A 419 43.75 22.20 -15.39
C ILE A 419 44.28 20.76 -15.40
N ILE A 420 45.53 20.57 -15.83
CA ILE A 420 46.53 19.53 -15.47
C ILE A 420 47.68 19.65 -16.47
N SER A 421 48.92 19.78 -15.99
CA SER A 421 50.13 19.85 -16.84
C SER A 421 51.01 18.63 -16.61
N VAL A 422 51.03 17.69 -17.56
CA VAL A 422 51.92 16.52 -17.55
C VAL A 422 53.15 16.82 -18.41
N THR A 423 54.32 16.98 -17.78
CA THR A 423 55.58 17.24 -18.50
C THR A 423 56.49 16.01 -18.55
N ASN A 424 56.71 15.54 -19.79
CA ASN A 424 57.67 14.52 -20.24
C ASN A 424 57.50 13.07 -19.77
N ARG A 425 57.57 12.15 -20.74
CA ARG A 425 57.85 10.73 -20.53
C ARG A 425 59.33 10.53 -20.21
N THR A 426 59.64 9.75 -19.18
CA THR A 426 60.83 8.89 -19.16
C THR A 426 60.54 7.55 -19.83
N THR A 427 61.56 6.83 -20.29
CA THR A 427 61.42 5.62 -21.13
C THR A 427 61.00 4.34 -20.40
N GLN A 428 60.62 4.44 -19.12
CA GLN A 428 59.98 3.37 -18.35
C GLN A 428 58.73 3.95 -17.66
N GLY A 429 57.59 3.28 -17.83
CA GLY A 429 56.27 3.86 -17.60
C GLY A 429 55.82 3.82 -16.13
N THR A 430 55.97 4.93 -15.41
CA THR A 430 55.35 5.16 -14.10
C THR A 430 55.15 6.66 -13.89
N TYR A 431 54.12 7.07 -13.16
CA TYR A 431 53.81 8.49 -12.89
C TYR A 431 53.73 8.75 -11.39
N ASN A 432 54.37 9.82 -10.92
CA ASN A 432 54.17 10.39 -9.59
C ASN A 432 53.44 11.74 -9.74
N VAL A 433 52.55 12.06 -8.80
CA VAL A 433 51.82 13.34 -8.76
C VAL A 433 51.89 13.90 -7.34
N THR A 434 52.12 15.21 -7.22
CA THR A 434 52.09 15.96 -5.97
C THR A 434 51.20 17.17 -6.14
N LEU A 435 50.30 17.43 -5.17
CA LEU A 435 49.35 18.52 -5.21
C LEU A 435 49.77 19.61 -4.22
N ASN A 436 50.02 20.81 -4.73
CA ASN A 436 50.19 22.02 -3.92
C ASN A 436 49.02 22.97 -4.21
N THR A 437 48.22 23.27 -3.19
CA THR A 437 47.35 24.46 -3.16
C THR A 437 47.52 25.17 -1.82
N THR A 438 47.55 26.50 -1.86
CA THR A 438 47.70 27.34 -0.69
C THR A 438 46.64 28.44 -0.77
N LEU A 439 45.77 28.53 0.23
CA LEU A 439 44.83 29.63 0.37
C LEU A 439 44.77 30.06 1.85
N SER A 440 44.75 31.37 2.09
CA SER A 440 44.96 31.95 3.42
C SER A 440 43.66 32.09 4.22
N LEU A 441 43.77 31.87 5.54
CA LEU A 441 42.68 32.10 6.49
C LEU A 441 42.72 33.53 7.07
N PRO A 442 41.57 34.21 7.25
CA PRO A 442 41.39 35.17 8.33
C PRO A 442 41.12 34.44 9.67
N PRO A 443 41.39 35.05 10.84
CA PRO A 443 41.42 34.35 12.12
C PRO A 443 40.04 34.08 12.74
N ASN A 444 39.93 32.97 13.47
CA ASN A 444 38.77 32.57 14.27
C ASN A 444 38.49 33.53 15.43
N ASN A 445 37.21 33.64 15.84
CA ASN A 445 36.84 33.52 17.25
C ASN A 445 35.32 33.29 17.49
N ALA A 446 35.00 32.75 18.67
CA ALA A 446 33.68 32.47 19.25
C ALA A 446 32.85 31.31 18.63
N ASN A 447 32.35 30.44 19.51
CA ASN A 447 31.46 29.31 19.19
C ASN A 447 30.04 29.78 18.85
N VAL A 448 29.45 29.20 17.80
CA VAL A 448 27.98 29.07 17.66
C VAL A 448 27.70 27.63 17.23
N SER A 449 26.79 26.95 17.94
CA SER A 449 26.32 25.62 17.58
C SER A 449 25.12 25.75 16.63
N SER A 450 25.19 25.10 15.46
CA SER A 450 24.05 24.95 14.55
C SER A 450 24.14 23.63 13.79
N THR A 451 23.04 22.88 13.80
CA THR A 451 22.90 21.50 13.30
C THR A 451 22.87 21.40 11.76
N SER A 452 22.77 20.16 11.28
CA SER A 452 22.39 19.74 9.90
C SER A 452 23.45 19.80 8.80
N VAL A 453 24.29 18.76 8.76
CA VAL A 453 24.61 18.08 7.49
C VAL A 453 24.20 16.62 7.63
N ILE A 454 23.16 16.20 6.89
CA ILE A 454 22.80 14.77 6.83
C ILE A 454 23.90 14.05 6.03
N GLN A 455 24.70 13.25 6.72
CA GLN A 455 25.73 12.42 6.13
C GLN A 455 25.04 11.28 5.36
N ARG A 456 24.93 11.42 4.04
CA ARG A 456 24.25 10.42 3.17
C ARG A 456 24.93 9.06 3.34
N ALA A 457 24.15 8.01 3.58
CA ALA A 457 24.68 6.66 3.74
C ALA A 457 25.35 6.17 2.44
N THR A 458 26.68 6.05 2.46
CA THR A 458 27.48 5.54 1.33
C THR A 458 27.76 4.03 1.43
N GLN A 459 26.86 3.27 2.05
CA GLN A 459 26.92 1.81 2.13
C GLN A 459 25.63 1.21 1.55
N SER A 460 25.68 0.88 0.26
CA SER A 460 24.73 -0.05 -0.39
C SER A 460 25.33 -1.45 -0.34
N GLY A 461 24.59 -2.45 0.16
CA GLY A 461 25.07 -3.81 0.34
C GLY A 461 25.89 -3.99 1.61
N ALA A 462 25.22 -4.29 2.73
CA ALA A 462 25.85 -4.87 3.92
C ALA A 462 25.91 -6.41 3.81
N GLY A 463 24.91 -7.01 3.14
CA GLY A 463 24.90 -8.43 2.78
C GLY A 463 25.71 -8.75 1.51
N ASN A 464 26.02 -10.03 1.38
CA ASN A 464 26.84 -10.62 0.31
C ASN A 464 26.00 -11.16 -0.88
N GLY A 465 24.69 -10.88 -0.93
CA GLY A 465 23.79 -11.35 -1.98
C GLY A 465 23.35 -12.81 -1.89
N HIS A 466 23.83 -13.59 -0.93
CA HIS A 466 23.42 -14.98 -0.75
C HIS A 466 21.99 -15.06 -0.21
N LEU A 467 21.05 -15.37 -1.10
CA LEU A 467 19.62 -15.56 -0.82
C LEU A 467 19.15 -16.98 -1.15
N ASP A 468 20.07 -17.88 -1.54
CA ASP A 468 19.75 -19.24 -1.98
C ASP A 468 19.06 -20.07 -0.88
N SER A 469 19.47 -19.91 0.38
CA SER A 469 18.81 -20.52 1.55
C SER A 469 17.49 -19.85 1.98
N TYR A 470 17.09 -18.76 1.33
CA TYR A 470 15.89 -17.97 1.66
C TYR A 470 14.78 -18.09 0.60
N ALA A 471 15.01 -18.87 -0.47
CA ALA A 471 14.00 -19.16 -1.47
C ALA A 471 12.71 -19.75 -0.85
N GLY A 472 11.56 -19.28 -1.31
CA GLY A 472 10.27 -19.47 -0.64
C GLY A 472 9.77 -18.22 0.09
N SER A 473 10.69 -17.33 0.49
CA SER A 473 10.37 -16.13 1.29
C SER A 473 10.00 -14.92 0.43
N GLN A 474 9.21 -14.01 1.00
CA GLN A 474 9.18 -12.60 0.56
C GLN A 474 10.46 -11.88 1.01
N ILE A 475 10.80 -10.78 0.34
CA ILE A 475 11.90 -9.86 0.68
C ILE A 475 11.47 -8.42 0.41
N SER A 476 11.65 -7.51 1.37
CA SER A 476 11.26 -6.11 1.21
C SER A 476 12.11 -5.41 0.14
N PHE A 477 11.56 -4.36 -0.49
CA PHE A 477 12.28 -3.61 -1.52
C PHE A 477 13.54 -2.93 -0.96
N ASP A 478 13.50 -2.42 0.28
CA ASP A 478 14.65 -1.93 1.03
C ASP A 478 15.68 -3.04 1.34
N ASP A 479 15.24 -4.24 1.69
CA ASP A 479 16.12 -5.39 1.94
C ASP A 479 16.92 -5.81 0.69
N LEU A 480 16.41 -5.60 -0.52
CA LEU A 480 17.19 -5.82 -1.75
C LEU A 480 18.50 -5.01 -1.76
N PHE A 481 18.54 -3.84 -1.11
CA PHE A 481 19.73 -2.99 -0.97
C PHE A 481 20.55 -3.30 0.28
N LYS A 482 19.90 -3.63 1.41
CA LYS A 482 20.59 -4.08 2.63
C LYS A 482 21.37 -5.38 2.38
N TRP A 483 20.73 -6.38 1.78
CA TRP A 483 21.28 -7.73 1.53
C TRP A 483 22.21 -7.79 0.30
N GLY A 484 22.27 -6.71 -0.49
CA GLY A 484 23.21 -6.60 -1.61
C GLY A 484 22.79 -7.35 -2.88
N VAL A 485 21.49 -7.38 -3.19
CA VAL A 485 20.96 -7.75 -4.52
C VAL A 485 21.07 -6.55 -5.47
N LEU A 486 20.65 -5.38 -4.97
CA LEU A 486 20.59 -4.12 -5.69
C LEU A 486 21.55 -3.07 -5.11
N ARG A 487 21.98 -2.14 -5.96
CA ARG A 487 22.64 -0.90 -5.56
C ARG A 487 22.28 0.23 -6.52
N ARG A 488 22.44 1.47 -6.07
CA ARG A 488 22.15 2.66 -6.87
C ARG A 488 23.14 2.77 -8.03
N ASN A 489 22.62 3.04 -9.23
CA ASN A 489 23.45 3.35 -10.39
C ASN A 489 23.86 4.83 -10.36
N ILE A 490 24.97 5.13 -9.68
CA ILE A 490 25.51 6.50 -9.56
C ILE A 490 25.86 7.15 -10.92
N SER A 491 25.93 6.35 -12.00
CA SER A 491 26.17 6.82 -13.36
C SER A 491 24.89 7.10 -14.16
N ASP A 492 23.71 6.77 -13.63
CA ASP A 492 22.43 7.12 -14.24
C ASP A 492 21.84 8.39 -13.57
N PRO A 493 21.84 9.56 -14.26
CA PRO A 493 21.33 10.81 -13.70
C PRO A 493 19.81 10.80 -13.43
N ARG A 494 19.11 9.71 -13.76
CA ARG A 494 17.68 9.50 -13.48
C ARG A 494 17.42 8.74 -12.16
N GLY A 495 18.45 8.19 -11.51
CA GLY A 495 18.29 7.39 -10.29
C GLY A 495 17.97 5.92 -10.53
N GLY A 496 18.51 5.31 -11.58
CA GLY A 496 18.34 3.87 -11.84
C GLY A 496 19.06 2.96 -10.83
N TYR A 497 18.75 1.67 -10.86
CA TYR A 497 19.43 0.63 -10.08
C TYR A 497 20.31 -0.26 -10.98
N ILE A 498 21.27 -0.93 -10.37
CA ILE A 498 22.10 -1.99 -10.98
C ILE A 498 22.30 -3.12 -9.97
N GLY A 499 22.57 -4.32 -10.47
CA GLY A 499 22.87 -5.46 -9.61
C GLY A 499 24.16 -5.28 -8.79
N ALA A 500 24.17 -5.92 -7.63
CA ALA A 500 25.33 -6.14 -6.79
C ALA A 500 25.62 -7.65 -6.71
N ASN A 501 26.79 -8.04 -6.17
CA ASN A 501 27.12 -9.43 -5.77
C ASN A 501 26.80 -10.54 -6.81
N GLY A 502 26.94 -10.25 -8.11
CA GLY A 502 26.70 -11.21 -9.19
C GLY A 502 25.26 -11.24 -9.74
N TYR A 503 24.32 -10.48 -9.18
CA TYR A 503 23.00 -10.30 -9.77
C TYR A 503 23.04 -9.43 -11.03
N ILE A 504 22.17 -9.76 -11.96
CA ILE A 504 21.84 -8.97 -13.15
C ILE A 504 20.37 -8.54 -13.02
N ILE A 505 20.09 -7.24 -13.16
CA ILE A 505 18.71 -6.75 -13.28
C ILE A 505 18.26 -6.89 -14.73
N ALA A 506 17.04 -7.39 -14.92
CA ALA A 506 16.33 -7.40 -16.18
C ALA A 506 14.88 -6.94 -15.96
N TRP A 507 14.15 -6.79 -17.06
CA TRP A 507 12.80 -6.24 -17.08
C TRP A 507 11.93 -7.06 -18.02
N ASP A 508 10.79 -7.54 -17.54
CA ASP A 508 9.77 -8.10 -18.42
C ASP A 508 8.84 -6.99 -18.95
N SER A 509 8.78 -6.86 -20.27
CA SER A 509 7.88 -5.94 -20.96
C SER A 509 6.43 -6.43 -21.05
N CYS A 510 6.14 -7.71 -20.85
CA CYS A 510 4.80 -8.29 -20.95
C CYS A 510 3.91 -7.91 -19.76
N SER A 511 4.52 -7.89 -18.57
CA SER A 511 3.91 -7.53 -17.27
C SER A 511 4.43 -6.23 -16.66
N SER A 512 5.42 -5.58 -17.28
CA SER A 512 6.09 -4.38 -16.75
C SER A 512 6.69 -4.58 -15.36
N THR A 513 7.37 -5.72 -15.16
CA THR A 513 7.91 -6.16 -13.87
C THR A 513 9.45 -6.23 -13.91
N PRO A 514 10.16 -5.57 -12.98
CA PRO A 514 11.60 -5.74 -12.80
C PRO A 514 11.90 -7.07 -12.10
N TYR A 515 13.05 -7.67 -12.43
CA TYR A 515 13.56 -8.84 -11.72
C TYR A 515 15.09 -8.83 -11.68
N ALA A 516 15.66 -9.45 -10.65
CA ALA A 516 17.10 -9.61 -10.49
C ALA A 516 17.43 -11.11 -10.44
N TYR A 517 18.43 -11.56 -11.19
CA TYR A 517 18.83 -12.97 -11.20
C TYR A 517 20.34 -13.15 -11.05
N CYS A 518 20.75 -14.21 -10.37
CA CYS A 518 22.13 -14.67 -10.30
C CYS A 518 22.18 -16.17 -10.60
N THR A 519 22.65 -16.53 -11.80
CA THR A 519 22.78 -17.93 -12.24
C THR A 519 23.76 -18.73 -11.40
N ASN A 520 24.76 -18.08 -10.79
CA ASN A 520 25.77 -18.73 -9.97
C ASN A 520 25.24 -19.11 -8.58
N MET A 521 24.19 -18.44 -8.11
CA MET A 521 23.50 -18.69 -6.84
C MET A 521 22.11 -19.31 -7.04
N ASN A 522 21.77 -19.75 -8.26
CA ASN A 522 20.44 -20.25 -8.64
C ASN A 522 19.28 -19.41 -8.06
N THR A 523 19.41 -18.08 -8.05
CA THR A 523 18.42 -17.20 -7.40
C THR A 523 17.82 -16.22 -8.40
N VAL A 524 16.49 -16.09 -8.38
CA VAL A 524 15.72 -15.04 -9.06
C VAL A 524 14.84 -14.32 -8.05
N VAL A 525 14.84 -12.99 -8.08
CA VAL A 525 13.96 -12.15 -7.26
C VAL A 525 13.06 -11.31 -8.17
N THR A 526 11.74 -11.42 -8.01
CA THR A 526 10.73 -10.64 -8.74
C THR A 526 10.06 -9.65 -7.79
N TYR A 527 10.04 -8.36 -8.14
CA TYR A 527 9.69 -7.26 -7.23
C TYR A 527 9.03 -6.10 -7.99
N ASP A 528 8.58 -5.07 -7.27
CA ASP A 528 8.21 -3.76 -7.82
C ASP A 528 9.34 -2.75 -7.57
N ASP A 529 9.61 -1.84 -8.52
CA ASP A 529 10.56 -0.74 -8.38
C ASP A 529 9.91 0.61 -8.70
N TRP A 530 10.65 1.73 -8.57
CA TRP A 530 10.08 3.05 -8.87
C TRP A 530 9.51 3.17 -10.29
N ASN A 531 10.01 2.38 -11.25
CA ASN A 531 9.57 2.43 -12.64
C ASN A 531 8.28 1.62 -12.85
N SER A 532 8.15 0.40 -12.30
CA SER A 532 6.89 -0.36 -12.35
C SER A 532 5.80 0.28 -11.49
N THR A 533 6.13 0.74 -10.27
CA THR A 533 5.25 1.56 -9.43
C THR A 533 4.80 2.82 -10.17
N GLY A 534 5.71 3.51 -10.87
CA GLY A 534 5.39 4.71 -11.65
C GLY A 534 4.45 4.43 -12.83
N ILE A 535 4.64 3.31 -13.55
CA ILE A 535 3.75 2.88 -14.64
C ILE A 535 2.35 2.58 -14.10
N LYS A 536 2.24 1.82 -13.00
CA LYS A 536 0.95 1.49 -12.35
C LYS A 536 0.22 2.75 -11.88
N ALA A 537 0.92 3.66 -11.21
CA ALA A 537 0.36 4.94 -10.77
C ALA A 537 -0.09 5.84 -11.93
N ALA A 538 0.69 5.92 -13.03
CA ALA A 538 0.28 6.67 -14.22
C ALA A 538 -0.98 6.06 -14.89
N TYR A 539 -1.12 4.74 -14.85
CA TYR A 539 -2.33 4.04 -15.32
C TYR A 539 -3.52 4.26 -14.39
N ALA A 540 -3.32 4.25 -13.07
CA ALA A 540 -4.36 4.56 -12.08
C ALA A 540 -4.97 5.96 -12.32
N LEU A 541 -4.13 6.96 -12.58
CA LEU A 541 -4.57 8.30 -12.97
C LEU A 541 -5.35 8.30 -14.30
N LYS A 542 -4.89 7.52 -15.29
CA LYS A 542 -5.51 7.43 -16.63
C LYS A 542 -6.91 6.79 -16.60
N GLU A 543 -7.08 5.69 -15.85
CA GLU A 543 -8.37 5.01 -15.72
C GLU A 543 -9.32 5.70 -14.73
N GLY A 544 -8.89 6.79 -14.09
CA GLY A 544 -9.72 7.54 -13.15
C GLY A 544 -10.13 6.74 -11.92
N ILE A 545 -9.23 5.88 -11.41
CA ILE A 545 -9.45 5.18 -10.14
C ILE A 545 -9.14 6.10 -8.95
N ALA A 546 -9.54 5.71 -7.73
CA ALA A 546 -9.35 6.53 -6.53
C ALA A 546 -7.86 6.85 -6.27
N GLY A 547 -6.98 5.88 -6.51
CA GLY A 547 -5.54 6.06 -6.33
C GLY A 547 -4.79 4.73 -6.24
N VAL A 548 -3.69 4.73 -5.51
CA VAL A 548 -2.88 3.53 -5.26
C VAL A 548 -2.48 3.43 -3.79
N GLY A 549 -2.10 2.24 -3.34
CA GLY A 549 -1.48 2.09 -2.03
C GLY A 549 -0.60 0.85 -1.90
N PHE A 550 0.12 0.76 -0.79
CA PHE A 550 1.23 -0.19 -0.65
C PHE A 550 0.97 -1.25 0.43
N TRP A 551 1.24 -2.51 0.09
CA TRP A 551 1.62 -3.54 1.06
C TRP A 551 3.15 -3.70 1.01
N GLU A 552 3.90 -3.29 2.03
CA GLU A 552 3.52 -2.50 3.20
C GLU A 552 4.52 -1.35 3.44
N MET A 553 4.14 -0.37 4.26
CA MET A 553 4.84 0.91 4.40
C MET A 553 6.34 0.78 4.70
N THR A 554 6.76 -0.18 5.52
CA THR A 554 8.16 -0.27 5.98
C THR A 554 9.12 -0.91 4.98
N GLY A 555 8.60 -1.50 3.89
CA GLY A 555 9.41 -2.05 2.81
C GLY A 555 9.96 -1.03 1.81
N ASP A 556 9.49 0.22 1.82
CA ASP A 556 9.87 1.24 0.83
C ASP A 556 11.17 2.00 1.19
N LEU A 557 12.26 1.65 0.49
CA LEU A 557 13.58 2.30 0.57
C LEU A 557 13.47 3.83 0.49
N ASN A 558 13.60 4.52 1.63
CA ASN A 558 13.60 5.99 1.70
C ASN A 558 12.39 6.64 1.00
N SER A 559 11.23 5.98 0.99
CA SER A 559 10.01 6.44 0.32
C SER A 559 10.13 6.56 -1.22
N GLU A 560 10.99 5.78 -1.89
CA GLU A 560 11.18 5.88 -3.35
C GLU A 560 10.00 5.35 -4.18
N LEU A 561 9.34 4.28 -3.71
CA LEU A 561 8.15 3.75 -4.38
C LEU A 561 6.98 4.72 -4.23
N VAL A 562 6.68 5.18 -3.01
CA VAL A 562 5.58 6.14 -2.76
C VAL A 562 5.83 7.49 -3.44
N ASN A 563 7.07 8.00 -3.47
CA ASN A 563 7.38 9.23 -4.21
C ASN A 563 7.22 9.06 -5.73
N SER A 564 7.53 7.87 -6.29
CA SER A 564 7.25 7.60 -7.70
C SER A 564 5.75 7.50 -7.98
N ALA A 565 4.98 6.85 -7.11
CA ALA A 565 3.53 6.78 -7.22
C ALA A 565 2.89 8.18 -7.21
N ARG A 566 3.21 9.00 -6.20
CA ARG A 566 2.76 10.39 -6.08
C ARG A 566 3.04 11.21 -7.34
N LYS A 567 4.29 11.21 -7.79
CA LYS A 567 4.73 11.93 -8.99
C LYS A 567 3.95 11.54 -10.25
N ASN A 568 3.58 10.27 -10.38
CA ASN A 568 2.83 9.76 -11.53
C ASN A 568 1.30 9.89 -11.40
N LEU A 569 0.78 10.07 -10.18
CA LEU A 569 -0.59 10.56 -9.92
C LEU A 569 -0.71 12.10 -10.00
N GLY A 570 0.40 12.84 -10.07
CA GLY A 570 0.42 14.31 -10.12
C GLY A 570 0.31 15.00 -8.75
N LEU A 571 0.87 14.37 -7.70
CA LEU A 571 0.82 14.78 -6.28
C LEU A 571 2.19 15.26 -5.73
#